data_AF-J2P5U9-F1
#
_entry.id   AF-J2P5U9-F1
#
_cell.length_a   1.000
_cell.length_b   1.000
_cell.length_c   1.000
_cell.angle_alpha   90.00
_cell.angle_beta   90.00
_cell.angle_gamma   90.00
#
_symmetry.space_group_name_H-M   'P 1'
#
loop_
_entity.id
_entity.type
_entity.pdbx_description
1 polymer ?
#
loop_
_entity_poly.entity_id
_entity_poly.type
_entity_poly.pdbx_seq_one_letter_code
_entity_poly.pdbx_strand_id
1 'polypeptide(L)'
;AAAVDRMHDGVRTKYDKELRAQGVGNFLCGLFGALPMTGVIVRSSANVQAGGRTRLSTIMHGAWILGFVALLPWLLREVPMAALGGILVVTGWRLVSVKHVTHLFKAHGPLPAAIWAVTFILVVTTDLLTGVLVGLALSVVELLPHYRHLRLKVDEHEDGEGTRVALNGAATFVGLTRLNAVLEKQPANRPVHLDLDRVRAIDHTTAETLSEWISRRRQGGQNDRVTGPDAILRPLPAPV
;
A
#
# COMPACT_ATOMS: atom_id res chain seq x y z
N ALA A 1 4.99 -4.78 -1.11
CA ALA A 1 3.96 -5.82 -0.91
C ALA A 1 2.61 -5.37 -1.46
N ALA A 2 1.87 -4.47 -0.77
CA ALA A 2 0.51 -4.07 -1.13
C ALA A 2 0.30 -3.69 -2.61
N ALA A 3 1.20 -2.90 -3.21
CA ALA A 3 1.09 -2.54 -4.62
C ALA A 3 1.19 -3.74 -5.59
N VAL A 4 2.01 -4.73 -5.28
CA VAL A 4 2.20 -5.95 -6.10
C VAL A 4 1.05 -6.93 -5.88
N ASP A 5 0.54 -7.03 -4.65
CA ASP A 5 -0.67 -7.81 -4.35
C ASP A 5 -1.87 -7.34 -5.15
N ARG A 6 -1.91 -6.06 -5.56
CA ARG A 6 -2.95 -5.50 -6.45
C ARG A 6 -2.81 -5.92 -7.91
N MET A 7 -1.69 -6.52 -8.31
CA MET A 7 -1.42 -6.93 -9.70
C MET A 7 -1.72 -8.41 -9.96
N HIS A 8 -2.14 -9.17 -8.93
CA HIS A 8 -2.43 -10.60 -9.07
C HIS A 8 -3.57 -11.06 -8.17
N ASP A 9 -4.24 -12.15 -8.56
CA ASP A 9 -5.33 -12.76 -7.78
C ASP A 9 -4.86 -13.93 -6.90
N GLY A 10 -3.53 -14.11 -6.76
CA GLY A 10 -2.91 -15.15 -5.94
C GLY A 10 -3.00 -14.92 -4.43
N VAL A 11 -2.32 -15.77 -3.66
CA VAL A 11 -2.26 -15.69 -2.19
C VAL A 11 -1.72 -14.33 -1.74
N ARG A 12 -2.46 -13.66 -0.84
CA ARG A 12 -2.08 -12.34 -0.32
C ARG A 12 -0.84 -12.38 0.56
N THR A 13 -0.13 -11.26 0.58
CA THR A 13 1.00 -11.06 1.47
C THR A 13 0.52 -10.97 2.90
N LYS A 14 1.08 -11.83 3.78
CA LYS A 14 0.94 -11.70 5.23
C LYS A 14 1.95 -10.66 5.71
N TYR A 15 1.52 -9.42 5.95
CA TYR A 15 2.42 -8.29 6.24
C TYR A 15 3.35 -8.52 7.44
N ASP A 16 2.85 -9.09 8.55
CA ASP A 16 3.70 -9.41 9.70
C ASP A 16 4.80 -10.43 9.37
N LYS A 17 4.47 -11.39 8.51
CA LYS A 17 5.43 -12.40 8.06
C LYS A 17 6.47 -11.77 7.12
N GLU A 18 6.05 -10.87 6.23
CA GLU A 18 6.94 -10.12 5.35
C GLU A 18 7.91 -9.24 6.15
N LEU A 19 7.41 -8.50 7.15
CA LEU A 19 8.24 -7.68 8.02
C LEU A 19 9.27 -8.51 8.80
N ARG A 20 8.85 -9.65 9.36
CA ARG A 20 9.79 -10.58 10.01
C ARG A 20 10.83 -11.13 9.03
N ALA A 21 10.42 -11.49 7.82
CA ALA A 21 11.32 -11.98 6.79
C ALA A 21 12.34 -10.91 6.36
N GLN A 22 11.91 -9.66 6.19
CA GLN A 22 12.81 -8.54 5.90
C GLN A 22 13.76 -8.26 7.07
N GLY A 23 13.30 -8.36 8.32
CA GLY A 23 14.16 -8.22 9.49
C GLY A 23 15.26 -9.28 9.54
N VAL A 24 14.89 -10.55 9.37
CA VAL A 24 15.87 -11.66 9.30
C VAL A 24 16.80 -11.49 8.10
N GLY A 25 16.27 -11.15 6.93
CA GLY A 25 17.06 -10.92 5.72
C GLY A 25 18.09 -9.81 5.90
N ASN A 26 17.69 -8.67 6.46
CA ASN A 26 18.59 -7.55 6.73
C ASN A 26 19.61 -7.84 7.84
N PHE A 27 19.24 -8.63 8.85
CA PHE A 27 20.20 -9.12 9.84
C PHE A 27 21.31 -9.95 9.19
N LEU A 28 20.94 -10.87 8.28
CA LEU A 28 21.90 -11.64 7.50
C LEU A 28 22.72 -10.73 6.58
N CYS A 29 22.12 -9.73 5.93
CA CYS A 29 22.86 -8.74 5.14
C CYS A 29 23.96 -8.08 5.99
N GLY A 30 23.62 -7.61 7.20
CA GLY A 30 24.60 -7.02 8.12
C GLY A 30 25.73 -7.97 8.50
N LEU A 31 25.41 -9.26 8.75
CA LEU A 31 26.42 -10.27 9.09
C LEU A 31 27.43 -10.51 7.95
N PHE A 32 26.98 -10.45 6.70
CA PHE A 32 27.82 -10.64 5.51
C PHE A 32 28.37 -9.33 4.92
N GLY A 33 28.16 -8.18 5.59
CA GLY A 33 28.58 -6.87 5.09
C GLY A 33 27.84 -6.42 3.80
N ALA A 34 26.70 -7.04 3.50
CA ALA A 34 25.87 -6.68 2.37
C ALA A 34 24.99 -5.46 2.70
N LEU A 35 24.64 -4.71 1.66
CA LEU A 35 23.73 -3.57 1.79
C LEU A 35 22.32 -4.03 2.23
N PRO A 36 21.58 -3.20 2.99
CA PRO A 36 20.21 -3.49 3.35
C PRO A 36 19.33 -3.78 2.12
N MET A 37 18.50 -4.79 2.23
CA MET A 37 17.60 -5.24 1.17
C MET A 37 16.14 -4.92 1.53
N THR A 38 15.40 -4.45 0.52
CA THR A 38 13.96 -4.21 0.59
C THR A 38 13.25 -4.73 -0.66
N GLY A 39 11.94 -4.87 -0.60
CA GLY A 39 11.13 -5.23 -1.76
C GLY A 39 11.03 -4.07 -2.77
N VAL A 40 11.52 -4.28 -3.99
CA VAL A 40 11.46 -3.27 -5.07
C VAL A 40 10.21 -3.48 -5.94
N ILE A 41 9.28 -2.52 -5.90
CA ILE A 41 7.99 -2.61 -6.61
C ILE A 41 8.19 -2.85 -8.12
N VAL A 42 9.10 -2.09 -8.75
CA VAL A 42 9.35 -2.16 -10.20
C VAL A 42 9.84 -3.54 -10.64
N ARG A 43 10.69 -4.19 -9.85
CA ARG A 43 11.20 -5.53 -10.15
C ARG A 43 10.11 -6.59 -9.95
N SER A 44 9.36 -6.48 -8.85
CA SER A 44 8.27 -7.40 -8.56
C SER A 44 7.14 -7.30 -9.59
N SER A 45 6.80 -6.09 -10.05
CA SER A 45 5.77 -5.90 -11.08
C SER A 45 6.21 -6.49 -12.43
N ALA A 46 7.47 -6.29 -12.82
CA ALA A 46 8.03 -6.92 -14.01
C ALA A 46 8.01 -8.45 -13.92
N ASN A 47 8.33 -9.01 -12.75
CA ASN A 47 8.27 -10.45 -12.53
C ASN A 47 6.83 -11.00 -12.63
N VAL A 48 5.84 -10.29 -12.08
CA VAL A 48 4.42 -10.68 -12.19
C VAL A 48 3.95 -10.58 -13.65
N GLN A 49 4.31 -9.51 -14.37
CA GLN A 49 3.98 -9.32 -15.78
C GLN A 49 4.64 -10.37 -16.68
N ALA A 50 5.84 -10.86 -16.32
CA ALA A 50 6.51 -11.97 -16.98
C ALA A 50 5.91 -13.35 -16.62
N GLY A 51 4.81 -13.41 -15.85
CA GLY A 51 4.14 -14.64 -15.46
C GLY A 51 4.74 -15.35 -14.24
N GLY A 52 5.66 -14.72 -13.53
CA GLY A 52 6.27 -15.25 -12.32
C GLY A 52 5.25 -15.43 -11.18
N ARG A 53 4.97 -16.68 -10.83
CA ARG A 53 3.95 -17.03 -9.80
C ARG A 53 4.51 -17.69 -8.55
N THR A 54 5.77 -18.15 -8.59
CA THR A 54 6.37 -18.94 -7.50
C THR A 54 7.61 -18.24 -6.93
N ARG A 55 7.97 -18.61 -5.69
CA ARG A 55 9.21 -18.15 -5.04
C ARG A 55 10.47 -18.59 -5.80
N LEU A 56 10.35 -19.61 -6.65
CA LEU A 56 11.46 -20.06 -7.49
C LEU A 56 11.89 -18.96 -8.46
N SER A 57 10.98 -18.12 -8.97
CA SER A 57 11.33 -17.02 -9.87
C SER A 57 12.32 -16.05 -9.22
N THR A 58 12.08 -15.67 -7.95
CA THR A 58 12.96 -14.75 -7.22
C THR A 58 14.29 -15.40 -6.86
N ILE A 59 14.28 -16.70 -6.51
CA ILE A 59 15.51 -17.47 -6.23
C ILE A 59 16.37 -17.57 -7.50
N MET A 60 15.76 -17.91 -8.63
CA MET A 60 16.46 -17.99 -9.92
C MET A 60 17.01 -16.62 -10.34
N HIS A 61 16.25 -15.54 -10.16
CA HIS A 61 16.76 -14.19 -10.41
C HIS A 61 18.02 -13.87 -9.59
N GLY A 62 18.01 -14.21 -8.29
CA GLY A 62 19.19 -14.06 -7.43
C GLY A 62 20.37 -14.93 -7.88
N ALA A 63 20.10 -16.18 -8.26
CA ALA A 63 21.11 -17.11 -8.78
C ALA A 63 21.73 -16.62 -10.10
N TRP A 64 20.93 -16.05 -11.00
CA TRP A 64 21.41 -15.42 -12.24
C TRP A 64 22.30 -14.21 -11.96
N ILE A 65 21.89 -13.33 -11.06
CA ILE A 65 22.73 -12.18 -10.66
C ILE A 65 24.07 -12.68 -10.11
N LEU A 66 24.04 -13.65 -9.18
CA LEU A 66 25.26 -14.22 -8.62
C LEU A 66 26.14 -14.86 -9.70
N GLY A 67 25.55 -15.61 -10.62
CA GLY A 67 26.24 -16.22 -11.76
C GLY A 67 26.89 -15.17 -12.67
N PHE A 68 26.18 -14.10 -13.03
CA PHE A 68 26.74 -13.03 -13.86
C PHE A 68 27.88 -12.30 -13.16
N VAL A 69 27.75 -12.01 -11.86
CA VAL A 69 28.79 -11.33 -11.09
C VAL A 69 30.03 -12.21 -10.93
N ALA A 70 29.86 -13.52 -10.70
CA ALA A 70 30.97 -14.45 -10.50
C ALA A 70 31.68 -14.84 -11.81
N LEU A 71 30.93 -15.04 -12.90
CA LEU A 71 31.44 -15.60 -14.15
C LEU A 71 31.75 -14.53 -15.23
N LEU A 72 31.05 -13.40 -15.21
CA LEU A 72 31.17 -12.35 -16.25
C LEU A 72 31.53 -10.95 -15.70
N PRO A 73 32.47 -10.81 -14.74
CA PRO A 73 32.83 -9.49 -14.22
C PRO A 73 33.45 -8.57 -15.29
N TRP A 74 34.14 -9.12 -16.28
CA TRP A 74 34.75 -8.37 -17.38
C TRP A 74 33.68 -7.69 -18.24
N LEU A 75 32.57 -8.37 -18.52
CA LEU A 75 31.46 -7.82 -19.29
C LEU A 75 30.68 -6.76 -18.50
N LEU A 76 30.49 -6.99 -17.20
CA LEU A 76 29.77 -6.05 -16.34
C LEU A 76 30.51 -4.71 -16.18
N ARG A 77 31.85 -4.70 -16.29
CA ARG A 77 32.66 -3.48 -16.24
C ARG A 77 32.53 -2.61 -17.49
N GLU A 78 32.13 -3.18 -18.61
CA GLU A 78 31.89 -2.44 -19.87
C GLU A 78 30.55 -1.66 -19.86
N VAL A 79 29.70 -1.86 -18.85
CA VAL A 79 28.41 -1.18 -18.76
C VAL A 79 28.62 0.32 -18.54
N PRO A 80 28.21 1.19 -19.48
CA PRO A 80 28.44 2.62 -19.34
C PRO A 80 27.65 3.20 -18.17
N MET A 81 28.31 4.02 -17.34
CA MET A 81 27.64 4.72 -16.22
C MET A 81 26.50 5.63 -16.71
N ALA A 82 26.62 6.18 -17.93
CA ALA A 82 25.55 6.95 -18.55
C ALA A 82 24.27 6.13 -18.78
N ALA A 83 24.39 4.85 -19.14
CA ALA A 83 23.24 3.96 -19.34
C ALA A 83 22.55 3.67 -17.99
N LEU A 84 23.32 3.39 -16.94
CA LEU A 84 22.78 3.19 -15.59
C LEU A 84 22.09 4.44 -15.06
N GLY A 85 22.70 5.62 -15.25
CA GLY A 85 22.09 6.91 -14.90
C GLY A 85 20.79 7.16 -15.65
N GLY A 86 20.75 6.88 -16.96
CA GLY A 86 19.52 6.99 -17.76
C GLY A 86 18.39 6.10 -17.25
N ILE A 87 18.69 4.85 -16.88
CA ILE A 87 17.71 3.94 -16.29
C ILE A 87 17.18 4.49 -14.96
N LEU A 88 18.06 5.04 -14.10
CA LEU A 88 17.65 5.65 -12.83
C LEU A 88 16.73 6.86 -13.03
N VAL A 89 17.03 7.74 -13.98
CA VAL A 89 16.19 8.91 -14.29
C VAL A 89 14.81 8.48 -14.80
N VAL A 90 14.77 7.53 -15.75
CA VAL A 90 13.50 7.05 -16.32
C VAL A 90 12.66 6.33 -15.26
N THR A 91 13.29 5.52 -14.42
CA THR A 91 12.58 4.81 -13.34
C THR A 91 12.07 5.78 -12.28
N GLY A 92 12.86 6.77 -11.87
CA GLY A 92 12.44 7.84 -10.97
C GLY A 92 11.26 8.64 -11.53
N TRP A 93 11.32 9.04 -12.80
CA TRP A 93 10.24 9.76 -13.47
C TRP A 93 8.93 8.96 -13.49
N ARG A 94 9.00 7.65 -13.76
CA ARG A 94 7.83 6.76 -13.75
C ARG A 94 7.18 6.58 -12.38
N LEU A 95 7.92 6.81 -11.29
CA LEU A 95 7.37 6.74 -9.92
C LEU A 95 6.59 8.00 -9.54
N VAL A 96 6.86 9.15 -10.19
CA VAL A 96 6.14 10.40 -9.93
C VAL A 96 4.77 10.35 -10.63
N SER A 97 3.71 10.15 -9.86
CA SER A 97 2.34 10.10 -10.39
C SER A 97 1.61 11.43 -10.25
N VAL A 98 1.69 12.26 -11.30
CA VAL A 98 0.95 13.54 -11.37
C VAL A 98 -0.56 13.32 -11.24
N LYS A 99 -1.07 12.22 -11.83
CA LYS A 99 -2.49 11.84 -11.72
C LYS A 99 -2.91 11.66 -10.26
N HIS A 100 -2.07 11.00 -9.44
CA HIS A 100 -2.37 10.75 -8.04
C HIS A 100 -2.44 12.04 -7.22
N VAL A 101 -1.52 12.99 -7.48
CA VAL A 101 -1.56 14.34 -6.88
C VAL A 101 -2.82 15.11 -7.27
N THR A 102 -3.20 15.08 -8.55
CA THR A 102 -4.41 15.80 -8.98
C THR A 102 -5.67 15.20 -8.38
N HIS A 103 -5.72 13.88 -8.21
CA HIS A 103 -6.81 13.20 -7.51
C HIS A 103 -6.84 13.56 -6.03
N LEU A 104 -5.68 13.54 -5.36
CA LEU A 104 -5.55 13.91 -3.96
C LEU A 104 -6.07 15.34 -3.71
N PHE A 105 -5.68 16.30 -4.55
CA PHE A 105 -6.15 17.68 -4.47
C PHE A 105 -7.67 17.80 -4.65
N LYS A 106 -8.24 17.12 -5.66
CA LYS A 106 -9.67 17.19 -5.95
C LYS A 106 -10.55 16.51 -4.89
N ALA A 107 -10.10 15.39 -4.36
CA ALA A 107 -10.90 14.56 -3.45
C ALA A 107 -10.72 14.94 -1.97
N HIS A 108 -9.53 15.44 -1.56
CA HIS A 108 -9.19 15.64 -0.15
C HIS A 108 -8.71 17.07 0.16
N GLY A 109 -8.72 17.96 -0.84
CA GLY A 109 -8.40 19.37 -0.68
C GLY A 109 -6.90 19.71 -0.82
N PRO A 110 -6.54 20.99 -0.60
CA PRO A 110 -5.20 21.49 -0.88
C PRO A 110 -4.14 21.04 0.13
N LEU A 111 -4.54 20.72 1.37
CA LEU A 111 -3.61 20.45 2.47
C LEU A 111 -2.81 19.15 2.27
N PRO A 112 -3.42 17.97 1.96
CA PRO A 112 -2.65 16.76 1.66
C PRO A 112 -1.73 16.92 0.44
N ALA A 113 -2.17 17.67 -0.58
CA ALA A 113 -1.38 17.95 -1.76
C ALA A 113 -0.16 18.83 -1.45
N ALA A 114 -0.30 19.81 -0.55
CA ALA A 114 0.80 20.62 -0.06
C ALA A 114 1.83 19.79 0.73
N ILE A 115 1.37 18.88 1.61
CA ILE A 115 2.26 17.97 2.36
C ILE A 115 3.04 17.08 1.40
N TRP A 116 2.38 16.51 0.39
CA TRP A 116 3.05 15.74 -0.66
C TRP A 116 4.13 16.57 -1.38
N ALA A 117 3.80 17.80 -1.79
CA ALA A 117 4.73 18.66 -2.52
C ALA A 117 5.93 19.07 -1.67
N VAL A 118 5.71 19.45 -0.41
CA VAL A 118 6.77 19.79 0.55
C VAL A 118 7.68 18.59 0.78
N THR A 119 7.10 17.40 1.00
CA THR A 119 7.86 16.16 1.19
C THR A 119 8.70 15.84 -0.04
N PHE A 120 8.11 15.93 -1.24
CA PHE A 120 8.82 15.68 -2.51
C PHE A 120 9.99 16.66 -2.69
N ILE A 121 9.76 17.96 -2.49
CA ILE A 121 10.79 18.99 -2.63
C ILE A 121 11.93 18.72 -1.65
N LEU A 122 11.64 18.47 -0.37
CA LEU A 122 12.66 18.16 0.64
C LEU A 122 13.48 16.91 0.30
N VAL A 123 12.84 15.82 -0.15
CA VAL A 123 13.57 14.60 -0.54
C VAL A 123 14.53 14.88 -1.70
N VAL A 124 14.14 15.72 -2.65
CA VAL A 124 14.96 16.06 -3.83
C VAL A 124 16.06 17.07 -3.51
N THR A 125 15.83 18.04 -2.62
CA THR A 125 16.77 19.13 -2.35
C THR A 125 17.68 18.88 -1.14
N THR A 126 17.23 18.11 -0.16
CA THR A 126 18.03 17.77 1.03
C THR A 126 18.43 16.30 0.99
N ASP A 127 17.56 15.42 1.46
CA ASP A 127 17.80 13.99 1.59
C ASP A 127 16.50 13.26 1.94
N LEU A 128 16.49 11.95 1.72
CA LEU A 128 15.34 11.09 1.95
C LEU A 128 14.90 11.09 3.42
N LEU A 129 15.82 11.04 4.38
CA LEU A 129 15.50 10.89 5.79
C LEU A 129 14.80 12.15 6.31
N THR A 130 15.39 13.33 6.05
CA THR A 130 14.82 14.62 6.45
C THR A 130 13.45 14.82 5.81
N GLY A 131 13.31 14.55 4.51
CA GLY A 131 12.03 14.68 3.82
C GLY A 131 10.94 13.79 4.42
N VAL A 132 11.26 12.52 4.73
CA VAL A 132 10.31 11.58 5.36
C VAL A 132 9.91 12.03 6.76
N LEU A 133 10.86 12.49 7.59
CA LEU A 133 10.57 12.96 8.94
C LEU A 133 9.67 14.19 8.94
N VAL A 134 9.95 15.17 8.06
CA VAL A 134 9.11 16.37 7.92
C VAL A 134 7.73 16.01 7.38
N GLY A 135 7.65 15.17 6.35
CA GLY A 135 6.38 14.71 5.81
C GLY A 135 5.51 14.02 6.86
N LEU A 136 6.11 13.14 7.67
CA LEU A 136 5.42 12.48 8.78
C LEU A 136 4.94 13.49 9.83
N ALA A 137 5.78 14.44 10.22
CA ALA A 137 5.41 15.49 11.17
C ALA A 137 4.22 16.32 10.66
N LEU A 138 4.24 16.72 9.39
CA LEU A 138 3.15 17.45 8.75
C LEU A 138 1.86 16.63 8.69
N SER A 139 1.94 15.34 8.35
CA SER A 139 0.77 14.44 8.36
C SER A 139 0.18 14.27 9.77
N VAL A 140 1.01 14.22 10.81
CA VAL A 140 0.53 14.19 12.20
C VAL A 140 -0.17 15.50 12.56
N VAL A 141 0.39 16.64 12.13
CA VAL A 141 -0.22 17.96 12.36
C VAL A 141 -1.57 18.09 11.66
N GLU A 142 -1.70 17.57 10.43
CA GLU A 142 -2.96 17.53 9.69
C GLU A 142 -4.07 16.73 10.41
N LEU A 143 -3.69 15.74 11.23
CA LEU A 143 -4.64 14.94 12.00
C LEU A 143 -5.12 15.61 13.29
N LEU A 144 -4.42 16.64 13.79
CA LEU A 144 -4.75 17.34 15.05
C LEU A 144 -6.20 17.90 15.09
N PRO A 145 -6.72 18.57 14.04
CA PRO A 145 -8.10 19.06 14.03
C PRO A 145 -9.14 17.94 14.16
N HIS A 146 -8.80 16.72 13.76
CA HIS A 146 -9.67 15.56 13.79
C HIS A 146 -9.47 14.69 15.05
N TYR A 147 -8.52 15.06 15.93
CA TYR A 147 -8.06 14.27 17.09
C TYR A 147 -9.18 13.69 17.97
N ARG A 148 -10.22 14.49 18.23
CA ARG A 148 -11.35 14.10 19.12
C ARG A 148 -12.28 13.02 18.55
N HIS A 149 -12.15 12.67 17.27
CA HIS A 149 -13.03 11.70 16.59
C HIS A 149 -12.31 10.43 16.10
N LEU A 150 -11.00 10.27 16.32
CA LEU A 150 -10.18 9.18 15.75
C LEU A 150 -10.47 7.75 16.26
N ARG A 151 -11.31 7.57 17.28
CA ARG A 151 -11.63 6.21 17.75
C ARG A 151 -12.66 5.57 16.84
N LEU A 152 -12.17 4.91 15.79
CA LEU A 152 -12.94 3.92 15.04
C LEU A 152 -13.25 2.75 16.00
N LYS A 153 -14.50 2.65 16.44
CA LYS A 153 -15.05 1.44 17.03
C LYS A 153 -15.57 0.57 15.88
N VAL A 154 -15.18 -0.69 15.87
CA VAL A 154 -15.65 -1.68 14.90
C VAL A 154 -16.40 -2.72 15.70
N ASP A 155 -17.72 -2.74 15.56
CA ASP A 155 -18.59 -3.69 16.24
C ASP A 155 -18.98 -4.77 15.22
N GLU A 156 -18.53 -6.00 15.47
CA GLU A 156 -18.92 -7.17 14.68
C GLU A 156 -20.18 -7.78 15.31
N HIS A 157 -21.24 -7.95 14.54
CA HIS A 157 -22.40 -8.74 14.92
C HIS A 157 -22.59 -9.86 13.89
N GLU A 158 -22.50 -11.11 14.34
CA GLU A 158 -22.94 -12.25 13.55
C GLU A 158 -24.47 -12.36 13.71
N ASP A 159 -25.19 -12.12 12.61
CA ASP A 159 -26.61 -12.43 12.53
C ASP A 159 -26.78 -13.69 11.67
N GLY A 160 -27.81 -14.49 11.94
CA GLY A 160 -28.01 -15.82 11.34
C GLY A 160 -28.03 -15.91 9.81
N GLU A 161 -28.11 -14.78 9.09
CA GLU A 161 -28.08 -14.70 7.62
C GLU A 161 -26.83 -14.00 7.02
N GLY A 162 -25.90 -13.48 7.83
CA GLY A 162 -24.69 -12.83 7.32
C GLY A 162 -23.87 -12.11 8.41
N THR A 163 -22.64 -11.71 8.08
CA THR A 163 -21.79 -10.96 9.03
C THR A 163 -22.01 -9.47 8.86
N ARG A 164 -22.45 -8.78 9.92
CA ARG A 164 -22.58 -7.32 9.95
C ARG A 164 -21.37 -6.71 10.62
N VAL A 165 -20.69 -5.82 9.90
CA VAL A 165 -19.55 -5.05 10.39
C VAL A 165 -19.98 -3.59 10.48
N ALA A 166 -20.25 -3.12 11.69
CA ALA A 166 -20.64 -1.74 11.95
C ALA A 166 -19.41 -0.89 12.31
N LEU A 167 -19.20 0.19 11.57
CA LEU A 167 -18.11 1.14 11.77
C LEU A 167 -18.65 2.40 12.44
N ASN A 168 -18.09 2.72 13.61
CA ASN A 168 -18.52 3.81 14.46
C ASN A 168 -17.35 4.79 14.67
N GLY A 169 -17.52 6.09 14.39
CA GLY A 169 -16.50 7.13 14.64
C GLY A 169 -15.86 7.70 13.37
N ALA A 170 -14.54 7.93 13.38
CA ALA A 170 -13.81 8.39 12.19
C ALA A 170 -12.89 7.29 11.62
N ALA A 171 -13.13 6.95 10.36
CA ALA A 171 -12.37 5.99 9.57
C ALA A 171 -11.11 6.67 9.01
N THR A 172 -10.10 6.82 9.85
CA THR A 172 -8.82 7.47 9.53
C THR A 172 -7.68 6.46 9.52
N PHE A 173 -6.53 6.85 8.94
CA PHE A 173 -5.31 6.05 8.83
C PHE A 173 -4.87 5.42 10.17
N VAL A 174 -5.12 6.10 11.29
CA VAL A 174 -4.79 5.58 12.63
C VAL A 174 -5.61 4.32 12.98
N GLY A 175 -6.87 4.26 12.53
CA GLY A 175 -7.74 3.11 12.70
C GLY A 175 -7.57 2.02 11.65
N LEU A 176 -6.77 2.27 10.61
CA LEU A 176 -6.65 1.39 9.44
C LEU A 176 -6.13 0.00 9.78
N THR A 177 -5.22 -0.11 10.74
CA THR A 177 -4.69 -1.41 11.19
C THR A 177 -5.77 -2.29 11.81
N ARG A 178 -6.64 -1.71 12.65
CA ARG A 178 -7.81 -2.41 13.21
C ARG A 178 -8.83 -2.75 12.13
N LEU A 179 -9.11 -1.82 11.23
CA LEU A 179 -10.03 -2.05 10.12
C LEU A 179 -9.55 -3.22 9.27
N ASN A 180 -8.28 -3.24 8.86
CA ASN A 180 -7.71 -4.34 8.08
C ASN A 180 -7.79 -5.68 8.81
N ALA A 181 -7.51 -5.71 10.12
CA ALA A 181 -7.61 -6.94 10.91
C ALA A 181 -9.04 -7.49 10.96
N VAL A 182 -10.06 -6.63 10.99
CA VAL A 182 -11.48 -7.02 10.95
C VAL A 182 -11.88 -7.46 9.54
N LEU A 183 -11.51 -6.69 8.51
CA LEU A 183 -11.81 -6.99 7.12
C LEU A 183 -11.16 -8.29 6.61
N GLU A 184 -9.97 -8.64 7.12
CA GLU A 184 -9.28 -9.90 6.80
C GLU A 184 -9.88 -11.13 7.49
N LYS A 185 -10.53 -10.95 8.65
CA LYS A 185 -11.23 -12.03 9.35
C LYS A 185 -12.56 -12.41 8.68
N GLN A 186 -13.12 -11.53 7.86
CA GLN A 186 -14.43 -11.76 7.26
C GLN A 186 -14.41 -12.98 6.32
N PRO A 187 -15.41 -13.88 6.45
CA PRO A 187 -15.47 -15.08 5.63
C PRO A 187 -15.57 -14.74 4.14
N ALA A 188 -14.70 -15.35 3.33
CA ALA A 188 -14.65 -15.14 1.88
C ALA A 188 -15.86 -15.73 1.13
N ASN A 189 -16.74 -16.46 1.82
CA ASN A 189 -17.83 -17.23 1.23
C ASN A 189 -19.23 -16.86 1.76
N ARG A 190 -19.36 -15.75 2.49
CA ARG A 190 -20.65 -15.22 2.97
C ARG A 190 -20.76 -13.72 2.70
N PRO A 191 -21.95 -13.22 2.33
CA PRO A 191 -22.16 -11.79 2.11
C PRO A 191 -21.93 -11.03 3.41
N VAL A 192 -21.21 -9.92 3.32
CA VAL A 192 -20.93 -9.03 4.45
C VAL A 192 -21.77 -7.77 4.31
N HIS A 193 -22.43 -7.37 5.40
CA HIS A 193 -23.09 -6.08 5.48
C HIS A 193 -22.16 -5.08 6.18
N LEU A 194 -21.66 -4.12 5.43
CA LEU A 194 -20.80 -3.05 5.94
C LEU A 194 -21.65 -1.82 6.25
N ASP A 195 -21.81 -1.53 7.54
CA ASP A 195 -22.62 -0.43 8.04
C ASP A 195 -21.74 0.76 8.42
N LEU A 196 -21.83 1.84 7.64
CA LEU A 196 -21.09 3.09 7.79
C LEU A 196 -21.98 4.23 8.33
N ASP A 197 -23.22 3.96 8.77
CA ASP A 197 -24.20 5.00 9.17
C ASP A 197 -23.66 5.93 10.27
N ARG A 198 -22.80 5.40 11.12
CA ARG A 198 -22.22 6.11 12.27
C ARG A 198 -20.78 6.56 12.02
N VAL A 199 -20.30 6.50 10.78
CA VAL A 199 -19.01 7.05 10.35
C VAL A 199 -19.17 8.53 10.06
N ARG A 200 -18.43 9.37 10.77
CA ARG A 200 -18.51 10.85 10.66
C ARG A 200 -17.51 11.43 9.66
N ALA A 201 -16.39 10.76 9.46
CA ALA A 201 -15.33 11.17 8.56
C ALA A 201 -14.56 9.94 8.08
N ILE A 202 -14.15 9.95 6.82
CA ILE A 202 -13.27 8.95 6.22
C ILE A 202 -12.11 9.67 5.54
N ASP A 203 -10.88 9.20 5.78
CA ASP A 203 -9.70 9.74 5.10
C ASP A 203 -9.36 8.96 3.82
N HIS A 204 -8.44 9.51 3.03
CA HIS A 204 -8.06 8.96 1.73
C HIS A 204 -7.60 7.50 1.82
N THR A 205 -6.71 7.20 2.77
CA THR A 205 -6.12 5.87 2.91
C THR A 205 -7.17 4.84 3.26
N THR A 206 -8.12 5.19 4.14
CA THR A 206 -9.17 4.28 4.57
C THR A 206 -10.23 4.08 3.50
N ALA A 207 -10.61 5.15 2.78
CA ALA A 207 -11.53 5.06 1.65
C ALA A 207 -10.97 4.17 0.53
N GLU A 208 -9.70 4.37 0.14
CA GLU A 208 -9.05 3.55 -0.91
C GLU A 208 -8.97 2.08 -0.49
N THR A 209 -8.55 1.81 0.75
CA THR A 209 -8.47 0.44 1.28
C THR A 209 -9.83 -0.26 1.28
N LEU A 210 -10.89 0.45 1.68
CA LEU A 210 -12.25 -0.09 1.72
C LEU A 210 -12.81 -0.33 0.32
N SER A 211 -12.65 0.65 -0.58
CA SER A 211 -13.05 0.53 -2.00
C SER A 211 -12.43 -0.68 -2.67
N GLU A 212 -11.15 -0.94 -2.43
CA GLU A 212 -10.49 -2.11 -2.98
C GLU A 212 -10.95 -3.42 -2.35
N TRP A 213 -11.23 -3.43 -1.05
CA TRP A 213 -11.78 -4.61 -0.39
C TRP A 213 -13.16 -4.97 -0.98
N ILE A 214 -14.05 -3.99 -1.14
CA ILE A 214 -15.38 -4.16 -1.74
C ILE A 214 -15.27 -4.64 -3.20
N SER A 215 -14.47 -3.94 -4.02
CA SER A 215 -14.35 -4.24 -5.45
C SER A 215 -13.84 -5.67 -5.70
N ARG A 216 -12.92 -6.16 -4.87
CA ARG A 216 -12.40 -7.53 -4.97
C ARG A 216 -13.44 -8.58 -4.60
N ARG A 217 -14.24 -8.34 -3.57
CA ARG A 217 -15.30 -9.29 -3.18
C ARG A 217 -16.41 -9.36 -4.22
N ARG A 218 -16.74 -8.22 -4.85
CA ARG A 218 -17.64 -8.19 -6.01
C ARG A 218 -17.11 -9.01 -7.19
N GLN A 219 -15.82 -8.93 -7.49
CA GLN A 219 -15.20 -9.78 -8.52
C GLN A 219 -15.27 -11.27 -8.18
N GLY A 220 -15.25 -11.61 -6.89
CA GLY A 220 -15.48 -12.97 -6.39
C GLY A 220 -16.95 -13.43 -6.36
N GLY A 221 -17.89 -12.62 -6.86
CA GLY A 221 -19.32 -12.96 -6.92
C GLY A 221 -20.11 -12.71 -5.63
N GLN A 222 -19.55 -12.00 -4.66
CA GLN A 222 -20.22 -11.67 -3.39
C GLN A 222 -21.13 -10.43 -3.54
N ASN A 223 -22.37 -10.54 -3.05
CA ASN A 223 -23.31 -9.41 -2.94
C ASN A 223 -23.17 -8.72 -1.58
N ASP A 224 -22.04 -8.03 -1.37
CA ASP A 224 -21.82 -7.26 -0.14
C ASP A 224 -22.66 -5.98 -0.15
N ARG A 225 -23.37 -5.72 0.95
CA ARG A 225 -24.21 -4.54 1.12
C ARG A 225 -23.47 -3.47 1.90
N VAL A 226 -23.34 -2.27 1.35
CA VAL A 226 -22.71 -1.12 2.00
C VAL A 226 -23.77 -0.04 2.25
N THR A 227 -24.01 0.31 3.50
CA THR A 227 -24.92 1.39 3.91
C THR A 227 -24.15 2.51 4.59
N GLY A 228 -24.61 3.75 4.46
CA GLY A 228 -23.96 4.91 5.06
C GLY A 228 -24.50 6.24 4.52
N PRO A 229 -24.07 7.37 5.10
CA PRO A 229 -24.43 8.69 4.59
C PRO A 229 -23.74 8.97 3.24
N ASP A 230 -24.42 9.68 2.34
CA ASP A 230 -23.93 9.98 0.97
C ASP A 230 -22.51 10.58 0.94
N ALA A 231 -22.16 11.42 1.91
CA ALA A 231 -20.84 12.03 2.01
C ALA A 231 -19.72 11.00 2.21
N ILE A 232 -20.00 9.88 2.87
CA ILE A 232 -19.06 8.78 3.13
C ILE A 232 -19.10 7.75 2.00
N LEU A 233 -20.25 7.58 1.33
CA LEU A 233 -20.41 6.65 0.20
C LEU A 233 -19.82 7.18 -1.11
N ARG A 234 -19.78 8.51 -1.33
CA ARG A 234 -19.21 9.12 -2.55
C ARG A 234 -17.82 8.60 -2.97
N PRO A 235 -16.84 8.41 -2.08
CA PRO A 235 -15.53 7.87 -2.44
C PRO A 235 -15.51 6.33 -2.60
N LEU A 236 -16.61 5.63 -2.31
CA LEU A 236 -16.71 4.17 -2.38
C LEU A 236 -17.39 3.71 -3.69
N PRO A 237 -17.11 2.48 -4.17
CA PRO A 237 -17.80 1.92 -5.33
C PRO A 237 -19.31 1.85 -5.06
N ALA A 238 -20.12 2.29 -6.03
CA ALA A 238 -21.56 2.52 -5.87
C ALA A 238 -22.29 1.35 -5.17
N PRO A 239 -23.18 1.63 -4.20
CA PRO A 239 -24.03 0.61 -3.58
C PRO A 239 -24.99 0.03 -4.62
N VAL A 240 -25.34 -1.25 -4.44
CA VAL A 240 -26.42 -1.93 -5.18
C VAL A 240 -27.68 -1.92 -4.30
#